data_AF-A0A6V7HU22-F1
#
_entry.id   AF-A0A6V7HU22-F1
#
_cell.length_a   1.000
_cell.length_b   1.000
_cell.length_c   1.000
_cell.angle_alpha   90.00
_cell.angle_beta   90.00
_cell.angle_gamma   90.00
#
_symmetry.space_group_name_H-M   'P 1'
#
loop_
_entity.id
_entity.type
_entity.pdbx_description
1 polymer ?
#
loop_
_entity_poly.entity_id
_entity_poly.type
_entity_poly.pdbx_seq_one_letter_code
_entity_poly.pdbx_strand_id
1 'polypeptide(L)'
;VTILVNVTKDTKNITLHATSMDIDTKSTQIKEVYHNSNITKWSKILDQANDTARQFHIIKTGDTLKAGKQYTIHLKFVGYLNDYLEGFYRSSYTVGNQT
;
A
#
# COMPACT_ATOMS: atom_id res chain seq x y z
N VAL A 1 -6.32 -2.29 1.33
CA VAL A 1 -5.37 -3.32 1.83
C VAL A 1 -4.80 -2.86 3.17
N THR A 2 -4.46 -3.79 4.06
CA THR A 2 -3.73 -3.50 5.30
C THR A 2 -2.54 -4.44 5.37
N ILE A 3 -1.34 -3.88 5.54
CA ILE A 3 -0.07 -4.60 5.51
C ILE A 3 0.59 -4.47 6.87
N LEU A 4 0.92 -5.58 7.52
CA LEU A 4 1.72 -5.61 8.74
C LEU A 4 3.20 -5.64 8.38
N VAL A 5 3.99 -4.73 8.96
CA VAL A 5 5.42 -4.63 8.69
C VAL A 5 6.24 -4.60 9.99
N ASN A 6 7.37 -5.31 9.97
CA ASN A 6 8.41 -5.25 10.99
C ASN A 6 9.46 -4.22 10.58
N VAL A 7 9.72 -3.22 11.41
CA VAL A 7 10.77 -2.24 11.14
C VAL A 7 12.09 -2.75 11.70
N THR A 8 13.08 -2.97 10.83
CA THR A 8 14.39 -3.51 11.22
C THR A 8 15.44 -2.42 11.48
N LYS A 9 15.21 -1.21 10.96
CA LYS A 9 16.05 -0.03 11.15
C LYS A 9 15.16 1.21 11.26
N ASP A 10 15.53 2.12 12.15
CA ASP A 10 14.88 3.42 12.29
C ASP A 10 14.75 4.11 10.93
N THR A 11 13.53 4.51 10.57
CA THR A 11 13.25 5.12 9.28
C THR A 11 12.10 6.13 9.37
N LYS A 12 12.06 7.05 8.42
CA LYS A 12 10.93 7.97 8.18
C LYS A 12 10.30 7.78 6.80
N ASN A 13 10.64 6.68 6.14
CA ASN A 13 10.29 6.42 4.76
C ASN A 13 9.82 4.98 4.61
N ILE A 14 8.64 4.82 4.01
CA ILE A 14 8.10 3.55 3.55
C ILE A 14 8.08 3.59 2.03
N THR A 15 8.69 2.59 1.40
CA THR A 15 8.66 2.41 -0.05
C THR A 15 8.15 1.00 -0.33
N LEU A 16 7.16 0.91 -1.21
CA LEU A 16 6.57 -0.36 -1.65
C LEU A 16 6.29 -0.31 -3.14
N HIS A 17 6.18 -1.48 -3.78
CA HIS A 17 5.76 -1.56 -5.17
C HIS A 17 4.29 -1.17 -5.33
N ALA A 18 4.01 -0.35 -6.34
CA ALA A 18 2.68 0.04 -6.77
C ALA A 18 2.70 0.39 -8.26
N THR A 19 1.97 -0.39 -9.05
CA THR A 19 1.86 -0.23 -10.52
C THR A 19 0.39 -0.25 -10.91
N SER A 20 0.03 0.62 -11.87
CA SER A 20 -1.29 0.63 -12.51
C SER A 20 -2.47 0.70 -11.52
N MET A 21 -2.30 1.45 -10.44
CA MET A 21 -3.32 1.69 -9.42
C MET A 21 -3.33 3.16 -8.99
N ASP A 22 -4.52 3.68 -8.72
CA ASP A 22 -4.73 5.02 -8.17
C ASP A 22 -4.91 4.92 -6.65
N ILE A 23 -3.92 5.40 -5.89
CA ILE A 23 -3.92 5.33 -4.42
C ILE A 23 -4.59 6.58 -3.86
N ASP A 24 -5.63 6.38 -3.06
CA ASP A 24 -6.27 7.44 -2.29
C ASP A 24 -5.39 7.80 -1.09
N THR A 25 -4.49 8.75 -1.32
CA THR A 25 -3.51 9.23 -0.33
C THR A 25 -4.16 9.80 0.94
N LYS A 26 -5.41 10.27 0.87
CA LYS A 26 -6.15 10.80 2.02
C LYS A 26 -6.64 9.68 2.95
N SER A 27 -6.82 8.47 2.40
CA SER A 27 -7.23 7.28 3.16
C SER A 27 -6.04 6.51 3.75
N THR A 28 -4.80 6.89 3.42
CA THR A 28 -3.60 6.24 3.96
C THR A 28 -3.50 6.43 5.46
N GLN A 29 -3.31 5.33 6.19
CA GLN A 29 -3.10 5.38 7.64
C GLN A 29 -1.95 4.48 8.05
N ILE A 30 -1.14 4.93 9.00
CA ILE A 30 -0.05 4.15 9.59
C ILE A 30 -0.24 4.13 11.10
N LYS A 31 -0.30 2.94 11.69
CA LYS A 31 -0.42 2.76 13.14
C LYS A 31 0.65 1.83 13.68
N GLU A 32 1.22 2.18 14.83
CA GLU A 32 2.07 1.29 15.62
C GLU A 32 1.21 0.18 16.23
N VAL A 33 1.70 -1.06 16.20
CA VAL A 33 1.01 -2.23 16.73
C VAL A 33 1.48 -2.47 18.16
N TYR A 34 0.53 -2.50 19.09
CA TYR A 34 0.75 -2.94 20.46
C TYR A 34 0.00 -4.25 20.68
N HIS A 35 0.73 -5.32 20.99
CA HIS A 35 0.13 -6.59 21.36
C HIS A 35 -0.43 -6.49 22.78
N ASN A 36 -1.65 -7.00 22.99
CA ASN A 36 -2.31 -7.07 24.30
C ASN A 36 -2.59 -5.71 24.96
N SER A 37 -2.70 -4.63 24.18
CA SER A 37 -3.16 -3.34 24.68
C SER A 37 -4.12 -2.68 23.68
N ASN A 38 -4.99 -1.81 24.20
CA ASN A 38 -5.92 -1.03 23.37
C ASN A 38 -5.32 0.32 22.91
N ILE A 39 -3.99 0.45 23.00
CA ILE A 39 -3.30 1.70 22.64
C ILE A 39 -3.26 1.80 21.12
N THR A 40 -3.72 2.94 20.60
CA THR A 40 -3.61 3.26 19.18
C THR A 40 -2.72 4.48 19.02
N LYS A 41 -1.60 4.31 18.32
CA LYS A 41 -0.68 5.40 17.99
C LYS A 41 -0.53 5.53 16.49
N TRP A 42 -1.03 6.63 15.95
CA TRP A 42 -0.94 6.96 14.53
C TRP A 42 0.38 7.67 14.23
N SER A 43 1.00 7.35 13.11
CA SER A 43 2.16 8.09 12.61
C SER A 43 1.68 9.22 11.70
N LYS A 44 2.21 10.43 11.89
CA LYS A 44 1.92 11.56 11.01
C LYS A 44 2.50 11.29 9.62
N ILE A 45 1.69 11.46 8.58
CA ILE A 45 2.15 11.42 7.18
C ILE A 45 2.45 12.85 6.74
N LEU A 46 3.63 13.07 6.17
CA LEU A 46 4.03 14.38 5.64
C LEU A 46 3.83 14.49 4.14
N ASP A 47 4.08 13.41 3.42
CA ASP A 47 4.12 13.41 1.95
C ASP A 47 3.92 11.98 1.42
N GLN A 48 3.34 11.89 0.23
CA GLN A 48 3.11 10.64 -0.50
C GLN A 48 3.32 10.89 -2.00
N ALA A 49 4.10 10.04 -2.65
CA ALA A 49 4.40 10.20 -4.07
C ALA A 49 4.57 8.85 -4.79
N ASN A 50 4.19 8.82 -6.06
CA ASN A 50 4.44 7.70 -6.96
C ASN A 50 5.74 7.96 -7.74
N ASP A 51 6.67 7.02 -7.70
CA ASP A 51 7.81 6.93 -8.61
C ASP A 51 7.44 5.94 -9.71
N THR A 52 6.86 6.45 -10.79
CA THR A 52 6.32 5.63 -11.89
C THR A 52 7.42 4.90 -12.67
N ALA A 53 8.63 5.48 -12.73
CA ALA A 53 9.77 4.88 -13.43
C ALA A 53 10.27 3.61 -12.72
N ARG A 54 10.24 3.60 -11.38
CA ARG A 54 10.63 2.44 -10.57
C ARG A 54 9.45 1.63 -10.02
N GLN A 55 8.22 2.03 -10.37
CA GLN A 55 7.00 1.37 -9.94
C GLN A 55 6.84 1.34 -8.41
N PHE A 56 7.15 2.45 -7.74
CA PHE A 56 7.05 2.59 -6.29
C PHE A 56 5.99 3.59 -5.85
N HIS A 57 5.36 3.30 -4.72
CA HIS A 57 4.70 4.29 -3.88
C HIS A 57 5.55 4.57 -2.64
N ILE A 58 5.78 5.84 -2.36
CA ILE A 58 6.66 6.31 -1.28
C ILE A 58 5.83 7.15 -0.30
N ILE A 59 5.89 6.79 0.98
CA ILE A 59 5.22 7.50 2.07
C ILE A 59 6.29 8.02 3.04
N LYS A 60 6.32 9.34 3.25
CA LYS A 60 7.20 9.97 4.23
C LYS A 60 6.44 10.28 5.51
N THR A 61 6.99 9.84 6.65
CA THR A 61 6.40 10.05 7.98
C THR A 61 7.08 11.20 8.71
N GLY A 62 6.34 11.90 9.56
CA GLY A 62 6.90 12.91 10.45
C GLY A 62 7.65 12.27 11.62
N ASP A 63 7.03 11.23 12.17
CA ASP A 63 7.60 10.42 13.24
C ASP A 63 8.58 9.38 12.69
N THR A 64 9.56 9.01 13.51
CA THR A 64 10.46 7.90 13.18
C THR A 64 9.77 6.59 13.50
N LEU A 65 9.62 5.72 12.50
CA LEU A 65 9.24 4.33 12.68
C LEU A 65 10.43 3.59 13.29
N LYS A 66 10.25 3.01 14.47
CA LYS A 66 11.36 2.52 15.31
C LYS A 66 11.71 1.07 15.02
N ALA A 67 13.01 0.77 14.98
CA ALA A 67 13.51 -0.59 14.87
C ALA A 67 12.95 -1.49 15.98
N GLY A 68 12.63 -2.74 15.65
CA GLY A 68 12.02 -3.70 16.57
C GLY A 68 10.54 -3.48 16.84
N LYS A 69 9.90 -2.47 16.23
CA LYS A 69 8.45 -2.24 16.33
C LYS A 69 7.72 -2.72 15.07
N GLN A 70 6.43 -2.99 15.26
CA GLN A 70 5.51 -3.36 14.21
C GLN A 70 4.56 -2.22 13.89
N TYR A 71 4.22 -2.08 12.62
CA TYR A 71 3.26 -1.09 12.15
C TYR A 71 2.30 -1.75 11.17
N THR A 72 1.05 -1.29 11.13
CA THR A 72 0.18 -1.59 9.99
C THR A 72 0.05 -0.37 9.09
N ILE A 73 0.22 -0.60 7.79
CA ILE A 73 0.01 0.38 6.74
C ILE A 73 -1.31 0.05 6.06
N HIS A 74 -2.29 0.95 6.18
CA HIS A 74 -3.56 0.87 5.48
C HIS A 74 -3.53 1.75 4.25
N LEU A 75 -3.95 1.18 3.11
CA LEU A 75 -4.08 1.87 1.84
C LEU A 75 -5.43 1.55 1.21
N LYS A 76 -6.04 2.56 0.58
CA LYS A 76 -7.20 2.41 -0.30
C LYS A 76 -6.78 2.81 -1.70
N PHE A 77 -7.17 2.01 -2.69
CA PHE A 77 -6.80 2.28 -4.09
C PHE A 77 -7.86 1.75 -5.04
N VAL A 78 -7.86 2.30 -6.26
CA VAL A 78 -8.61 1.81 -7.41
C VAL A 78 -7.63 1.14 -8.37
N GLY A 79 -7.90 -0.12 -8.74
CA GLY A 79 -7.18 -0.82 -9.79
C GLY A 79 -8.02 -0.92 -11.05
N TYR A 80 -7.38 -0.92 -12.22
CA TYR A 80 -8.05 -1.07 -13.51
C TYR A 80 -7.83 -2.47 -14.08
N LEU A 81 -8.91 -3.15 -14.45
CA LEU A 81 -8.84 -4.44 -15.14
C LEU A 81 -8.33 -4.23 -16.57
N ASN A 82 -7.06 -4.55 -16.78
CA ASN A 82 -6.39 -4.41 -18.07
C ASN A 82 -6.63 -5.63 -18.98
N ASP A 83 -6.25 -5.52 -20.24
CA ASP A 83 -6.27 -6.56 -21.27
C ASP A 83 -4.86 -6.95 -21.76
N TYR A 84 -3.81 -6.55 -21.02
CA TYR A 84 -2.41 -6.89 -21.31
C TYR A 84 -2.01 -8.29 -20.80
N LEU A 85 -2.96 -9.05 -20.24
CA LEU A 85 -2.72 -10.38 -19.64
C LEU A 85 -1.67 -10.36 -18.51
N GLU A 86 -1.55 -9.23 -17.81
CA GLU A 86 -0.60 -9.02 -16.73
C GLU A 86 -1.34 -8.56 -15.46
N GLY A 87 -0.91 -9.03 -14.30
CA GLY A 87 -1.46 -8.61 -13.01
C GLY A 87 -2.94 -9.01 -12.86
N PHE A 88 -3.79 -8.06 -12.46
CA PHE A 88 -5.23 -8.27 -12.37
C PHE A 88 -5.90 -7.80 -13.66
N TYR A 89 -6.31 -8.75 -14.50
CA TYR A 89 -6.77 -8.51 -15.86
C TYR A 89 -8.17 -9.10 -16.12
N ARG A 90 -8.83 -8.63 -17.17
CA ARG A 90 -10.13 -9.18 -17.63
C ARG A 90 -9.91 -10.24 -18.71
N SER A 91 -10.71 -11.29 -18.65
CA SER A 91 -10.83 -12.31 -19.71
C SER A 91 -12.29 -12.57 -19.99
N SER A 92 -12.63 -12.93 -21.22
CA SER A 92 -13.98 -13.31 -21.64
C SER A 92 -13.98 -14.62 -22.43
N TYR A 93 -15.12 -15.29 -22.46
CA TYR A 93 -15.37 -16.47 -23.29
C TYR A 93 -16.79 -16.39 -23.86
N THR A 94 -17.00 -17.03 -25.01
CA THR A 94 -18.31 -17.13 -25.67
C THR A 94 -18.95 -18.47 -25.33
N VAL A 95 -20.26 -18.49 -25.09
CA VAL A 95 -21.04 -19.71 -24.86
C VAL A 95 -21.99 -19.93 -26.02
N GLY A 96 -21.96 -21.14 -26.60
CA GLY A 96 -22.75 -21.53 -27.75
C GLY A 96 -22.04 -21.21 -29.07
N ASN A 97 -21.71 -22.25 -29.83
CA ASN A 97 -21.15 -22.15 -31.19
C ASN A 97 -22.22 -21.63 -32.17
N GLN A 98 -22.64 -20.38 -32.09
CA GLN A 98 -23.34 -19.76 -33.21
C GLN A 98 -22.30 -19.20 -34.18
N THR A 99 -22.19 -19.89 -35.32
CA THR A 99 -21.54 -19.42 -36.54
C THR A 99 -22.51 -18.52 -37.30
#